data_AF-A0A1F9ZVA4-F1
#
_entry.id   AF-A0A1F9ZVA4-F1
#
_cell.length_a   1.000
_cell.length_b   1.000
_cell.length_c   1.000
_cell.angle_alpha   90.00
_cell.angle_beta   90.00
_cell.angle_gamma   90.00
#
_symmetry.space_group_name_H-M   'P 1'
#
loop_
_entity.id
_entity.type
_entity.pdbx_description
1 polymer ?
#
loop_
_entity_poly.entity_id
_entity_poly.type
_entity_poly.pdbx_seq_one_letter_code
_entity_poly.pdbx_strand_id
1 'polypeptide(L)'
;MKEELVAPCGMNCNVCAAYLAVTHDVRSKGIRMMYCIGCRPRNKPCAFLKKKCSLLRKNEVKYCYECSKFPCGSLSAIDKRYRTQFRMSEIENLHRIRDEGIESFLKAEEAKWKCPKCGGVVSCHNGLCFDCDLDRLRKKKRLYRWDSKQD
;
A
#
# COMPACT_ATOMS: atom_id res chain seq x y z
N MET A 1 4.42 -1.53 12.33
CA MET A 1 3.37 -1.65 11.28
C MET A 1 2.46 -2.84 11.59
N LYS A 2 1.25 -2.94 11.01
CA LYS A 2 0.26 -4.00 11.29
C LYS A 2 0.13 -5.03 10.17
N GLU A 3 0.11 -6.33 10.50
CA GLU A 3 0.01 -7.44 9.53
C GLU A 3 -1.31 -7.44 8.77
N GLU A 4 -2.43 -7.15 9.43
CA GLU A 4 -3.75 -7.16 8.82
C GLU A 4 -3.90 -6.11 7.70
N LEU A 5 -2.99 -5.14 7.65
CA LEU A 5 -2.91 -4.12 6.62
C LEU A 5 -2.06 -4.54 5.42
N VAL A 6 -1.41 -5.71 5.44
CA VAL A 6 -0.74 -6.27 4.27
C VAL A 6 -1.75 -7.07 3.46
N ALA A 7 -2.13 -6.54 2.29
CA ALA A 7 -3.13 -7.17 1.43
C ALA A 7 -2.62 -8.52 0.88
N PRO A 8 -3.52 -9.46 0.52
CA PRO A 8 -3.12 -10.72 -0.12
C PRO A 8 -2.26 -10.53 -1.38
N CYS A 9 -2.42 -9.40 -2.08
CA CYS A 9 -1.66 -9.06 -3.27
C CYS A 9 -0.30 -8.41 -3.01
N GLY A 10 0.18 -8.30 -1.77
CA GLY A 10 1.47 -7.66 -1.44
C GLY A 10 1.42 -6.16 -1.20
N MET A 11 0.25 -5.52 -1.36
CA MET A 11 0.08 -4.10 -1.03
C MET A 11 0.23 -3.88 0.48
N ASN A 12 1.24 -3.14 0.90
CA ASN A 12 1.40 -2.70 2.29
C ASN A 12 0.48 -1.49 2.56
N CYS A 13 -0.72 -1.71 3.09
CA CYS A 13 -1.67 -0.60 3.34
C CYS A 13 -1.21 0.33 4.47
N ASN A 14 -0.25 -0.08 5.31
CA ASN A 14 0.34 0.79 6.33
C ASN A 14 0.91 2.09 5.74
N VAL A 15 1.37 2.06 4.47
CA VAL A 15 1.97 3.21 3.77
C VAL A 15 1.06 3.78 2.67
N CYS A 16 -0.15 3.25 2.54
CA CYS A 16 -1.12 3.67 1.54
C CYS A 16 -1.73 5.03 1.89
N ALA A 17 -1.66 6.00 0.98
CA ALA A 17 -2.26 7.32 1.20
C ALA A 17 -3.77 7.29 1.54
N ALA A 18 -4.54 6.33 1.04
CA ALA A 18 -5.96 6.22 1.36
C ALA A 18 -6.23 5.65 2.76
N TYR A 19 -5.30 4.85 3.29
CA TYR A 19 -5.33 4.39 4.67
C TYR A 19 -4.91 5.52 5.61
N LEU A 20 -3.78 6.17 5.31
CA LEU A 20 -3.30 7.32 6.06
C LEU A 20 -4.32 8.48 6.05
N ALA A 21 -5.03 8.69 4.95
CA ALA A 21 -6.10 9.68 4.89
C ALA A 21 -7.20 9.43 5.95
N VAL A 22 -7.56 8.17 6.21
CA VAL A 22 -8.52 7.80 7.26
C VAL A 22 -7.92 8.05 8.63
N THR A 23 -6.72 7.52 8.89
CA THR A 23 -6.15 7.51 10.25
C THR A 23 -5.75 8.91 10.73
N HIS A 24 -5.42 9.82 9.80
CA HIS A 24 -5.12 11.22 10.12
C HIS A 24 -6.34 12.15 9.92
N ASP A 25 -7.50 11.58 9.60
CA ASP A 25 -8.76 12.26 9.29
C ASP A 25 -8.58 13.53 8.43
N VAL A 26 -7.96 13.38 7.27
CA VAL A 26 -7.58 14.55 6.46
C VAL A 26 -8.78 15.29 5.87
N ARG A 27 -9.98 14.68 5.83
CA ARG A 27 -11.21 15.33 5.36
C ARG A 27 -11.69 16.41 6.30
N SER A 28 -11.65 16.21 7.62
CA SER A 28 -11.97 17.28 8.59
C SER A 28 -11.01 18.47 8.48
N LYS A 29 -9.82 18.22 7.92
CA LYS A 29 -8.77 19.22 7.64
C LYS A 29 -8.88 19.82 6.22
N GLY A 30 -9.98 19.58 5.52
CA GLY A 30 -10.29 20.15 4.20
C GLY A 30 -9.67 19.45 3.00
N ILE A 31 -9.04 18.27 3.18
CA ILE A 31 -8.38 17.53 2.10
C ILE A 31 -9.27 16.38 1.61
N ARG A 32 -9.72 16.47 0.36
CA ARG A 32 -10.63 15.46 -0.23
C ARG A 32 -9.86 14.25 -0.77
N MET A 33 -9.62 13.26 0.09
CA MET A 33 -9.05 11.97 -0.28
C MET A 33 -10.02 10.80 -0.07
N MET A 34 -9.76 9.71 -0.78
CA MET A 34 -10.45 8.44 -0.61
C MET A 34 -10.06 7.84 0.72
N TYR A 35 -11.05 7.33 1.44
CA TYR A 35 -10.87 6.62 2.70
C TYR A 35 -10.91 5.11 2.45
N CYS A 36 -9.88 4.39 2.89
CA CYS A 36 -9.79 2.95 2.75
C CYS A 36 -9.14 2.32 3.98
N ILE A 37 -9.81 1.36 4.62
CA ILE A 37 -9.34 0.68 5.84
C ILE A 37 -8.51 -0.59 5.57
N GLY A 38 -8.02 -0.78 4.34
CA GLY A 38 -7.24 -1.95 3.94
C GLY A 38 -8.09 -3.13 3.43
N CYS A 39 -7.46 -4.04 2.70
CA CYS A 39 -8.18 -5.13 2.01
C CYS A 39 -8.74 -6.21 2.94
N ARG A 40 -7.98 -6.62 3.96
CA ARG A 40 -8.42 -7.65 4.91
C ARG A 40 -9.53 -7.11 5.82
N PRO A 41 -9.39 -5.93 6.47
CA PRO A 41 -10.44 -5.40 7.35
C PRO A 41 -11.73 -5.05 6.59
N ARG A 42 -11.61 -4.52 5.37
CA ARG A 42 -12.79 -4.20 4.54
C ARG A 42 -13.54 -5.46 4.09
N ASN A 43 -12.85 -6.60 3.93
CA ASN A 43 -13.36 -7.87 3.40
C ASN A 43 -14.29 -7.75 2.18
N LYS A 44 -13.98 -6.83 1.25
CA LYS A 44 -14.75 -6.64 0.00
C LYS A 44 -13.87 -6.92 -1.22
N PRO A 45 -14.44 -7.41 -2.33
CA PRO A 45 -13.69 -7.58 -3.57
C PRO A 45 -13.12 -6.25 -4.05
N CYS A 46 -11.78 -6.14 -4.12
CA CYS A 46 -11.14 -4.99 -4.74
C CYS A 46 -11.27 -5.09 -6.26
N ALA A 47 -11.52 -3.95 -6.92
CA ALA A 47 -11.69 -3.89 -8.37
C ALA A 47 -10.41 -4.25 -9.15
N PHE A 48 -9.25 -4.10 -8.50
CA PHE A 48 -7.95 -4.29 -9.13
C PHE A 48 -7.56 -5.77 -9.30
N LEU A 49 -7.82 -6.61 -8.29
CA LEU A 49 -7.39 -8.02 -8.32
C LEU A 49 -8.46 -8.98 -7.79
N LYS A 50 -8.91 -8.83 -6.53
CA LYS A 50 -9.82 -9.77 -5.87
C LYS A 50 -11.13 -9.97 -6.64
N LYS A 51 -11.70 -8.93 -7.28
CA LYS A 51 -12.92 -9.09 -8.11
C LYS A 51 -12.72 -10.08 -9.27
N LYS A 52 -11.50 -10.23 -9.80
CA LYS A 52 -11.17 -11.05 -10.98
C LYS A 52 -10.49 -12.39 -10.65
N CYS A 53 -10.19 -12.68 -9.39
CA CYS A 53 -9.45 -13.88 -8.97
C CYS A 53 -10.32 -14.77 -8.06
N SER A 54 -10.61 -16.00 -8.50
CA SER A 54 -11.42 -16.96 -7.73
C SER A 54 -10.81 -17.30 -6.38
N LEU A 55 -9.51 -17.62 -6.32
CA LEU A 55 -8.80 -17.99 -5.09
C LEU A 55 -8.96 -16.90 -4.00
N LEU A 56 -8.77 -15.63 -4.39
CA LEU A 56 -8.94 -14.50 -3.47
C LEU A 56 -10.39 -14.25 -3.06
N ARG A 57 -11.37 -14.50 -3.95
CA ARG A 57 -12.81 -14.36 -3.60
C ARG A 57 -13.25 -15.42 -2.61
N LYS A 58 -12.77 -16.65 -2.79
CA LYS A 58 -13.06 -17.79 -1.92
C LYS A 58 -12.17 -17.85 -0.67
N ASN A 59 -11.20 -16.94 -0.55
CA ASN A 59 -10.19 -16.92 0.51
C ASN A 59 -9.38 -18.24 0.59
N GLU A 60 -9.12 -18.88 -0.55
CA GLU A 60 -8.33 -20.13 -0.66
C GLU A 60 -6.81 -19.89 -0.54
N VAL A 61 -6.38 -18.62 -0.58
CA VAL A 61 -4.98 -18.22 -0.37
C VAL A 61 -4.92 -17.03 0.59
N LYS A 62 -3.98 -17.05 1.55
CA LYS A 62 -3.64 -15.92 2.42
C LYS A 62 -2.87 -14.86 1.63
N TYR A 63 -1.98 -15.29 0.74
CA TYR A 63 -1.16 -14.41 -0.12
C TYR A 63 -1.08 -14.94 -1.55
N CYS A 64 -0.92 -14.03 -2.51
CA CYS A 64 -0.87 -14.40 -3.91
C CYS A 64 0.32 -15.30 -4.28
N TYR A 65 1.40 -15.33 -3.48
CA TYR A 65 2.54 -16.23 -3.74
C TYR A 65 2.20 -17.71 -3.56
N GLU A 66 1.09 -18.04 -2.91
CA GLU A 66 0.60 -19.43 -2.72
C GLU A 66 -0.09 -19.96 -3.99
N CYS A 67 -0.39 -19.09 -4.95
CA CYS A 67 -0.97 -19.47 -6.23
C CYS A 67 0.10 -20.04 -7.17
N SER A 68 -0.15 -21.20 -7.78
CA SER A 68 0.76 -21.81 -8.76
C SER A 68 1.05 -20.94 -10.00
N LYS A 69 0.19 -19.94 -10.27
CA LYS A 69 0.37 -18.96 -11.36
C LYS A 69 1.09 -17.68 -10.91
N PHE A 70 1.70 -17.67 -9.72
CA PHE A 70 2.39 -16.49 -9.21
C PHE A 70 3.75 -16.29 -9.91
N PRO A 71 4.10 -15.05 -10.33
CA PRO A 71 3.24 -13.87 -10.41
C PRO A 71 2.30 -13.93 -11.62
N CYS A 72 1.00 -13.73 -11.40
CA CYS A 72 0.02 -13.77 -12.50
C CYS A 72 -0.04 -12.41 -13.21
N GLY A 73 -0.44 -12.39 -14.49
CA GLY A 73 -0.41 -11.16 -15.30
C GLY A 73 -1.19 -9.98 -14.71
N SER A 74 -2.30 -10.22 -14.01
CA SER A 74 -3.04 -9.15 -13.30
C SER A 74 -2.23 -8.55 -12.16
N LEU A 75 -1.51 -9.37 -11.39
CA LEU A 75 -0.64 -8.90 -10.33
C LEU A 75 0.58 -8.17 -10.91
N SER A 76 1.22 -8.71 -11.96
CA SER A 76 2.35 -8.08 -12.63
C SER A 76 2.01 -6.70 -13.21
N ALA A 77 0.79 -6.50 -13.69
CA ALA A 77 0.32 -5.19 -14.15
C ALA A 77 0.16 -4.18 -13.01
N ILE A 78 -0.32 -4.62 -11.84
CA ILE A 78 -0.40 -3.78 -10.64
C ILE A 78 1.02 -3.43 -10.17
N ASP A 79 1.88 -4.43 -10.06
CA ASP A 79 3.28 -4.29 -9.65
C ASP A 79 4.05 -3.30 -10.53
N LYS A 80 3.95 -3.44 -11.87
CA LYS A 80 4.57 -2.50 -12.80
C LYS A 80 4.14 -1.06 -12.53
N ARG A 81 2.86 -0.82 -12.25
CA ARG A 81 2.34 0.52 -11.92
C ARG A 81 2.91 1.02 -10.60
N TYR A 82 2.97 0.18 -9.57
CA TYR A 82 3.49 0.58 -8.26
C TYR A 82 4.99 0.84 -8.29
N ARG A 83 5.77 0.03 -8.99
CA ARG A 83 7.21 0.26 -9.16
C ARG A 83 7.51 1.55 -9.89
N THR A 84 6.72 1.87 -10.92
CA THR A 84 6.96 3.07 -11.74
C THR A 84 6.40 4.36 -11.13
N GLN A 85 5.44 4.26 -10.21
CA GLN A 85 4.71 5.45 -9.73
C GLN A 85 4.74 5.66 -8.23
N PHE A 86 5.01 4.62 -7.44
CA PHE A 86 4.77 4.57 -5.99
C PHE A 86 5.94 3.98 -5.19
N ARG A 87 7.11 3.79 -5.83
CA ARG A 87 8.35 3.33 -5.19
C ARG A 87 8.20 2.06 -4.34
N MET A 88 7.30 1.17 -4.73
CA MET A 88 7.01 -0.09 -4.05
C MET A 88 6.73 -1.17 -5.08
N SER A 89 6.96 -2.43 -4.73
CA SER A 89 6.64 -3.59 -5.57
C SER A 89 5.80 -4.57 -4.77
N GLU A 90 4.59 -4.87 -5.25
CA GLU A 90 3.76 -5.94 -4.69
C GLU A 90 4.43 -7.30 -4.77
N ILE A 91 5.12 -7.59 -5.88
CA ILE A 91 5.77 -8.88 -6.10
C ILE A 91 7.00 -9.02 -5.19
N GLU A 92 7.83 -8.00 -5.09
CA GLU A 92 8.97 -7.97 -4.15
C GLU A 92 8.48 -8.14 -2.71
N ASN A 93 7.45 -7.40 -2.30
CA ASN A 93 6.84 -7.55 -0.97
C ASN A 93 6.40 -9.00 -0.72
N LEU A 94 5.75 -9.64 -1.70
CA LEU A 94 5.31 -11.03 -1.58
C LEU A 94 6.49 -12.01 -1.50
N HIS A 95 7.57 -11.79 -2.25
CA HIS A 95 8.80 -12.59 -2.12
C HIS A 95 9.39 -12.46 -0.72
N ARG A 96 9.53 -11.23 -0.21
CA ARG A 96 10.07 -10.99 1.13
C ARG A 96 9.21 -11.62 2.22
N ILE A 97 7.88 -11.55 2.12
CA ILE A 97 6.98 -12.20 3.08
C ILE A 97 7.13 -13.73 3.02
N ARG A 98 7.26 -14.31 1.82
CA ARG A 98 7.45 -15.75 1.63
C ARG A 98 8.80 -16.23 2.19
N ASP A 99 9.87 -15.48 1.92
CA ASP A 99 11.24 -15.91 2.16
C ASP A 99 11.76 -15.53 3.56
N GLU A 100 11.32 -14.38 4.10
CA GLU A 100 11.79 -13.82 5.38
C GLU A 100 10.70 -13.83 6.46
N GLY A 101 9.44 -14.09 6.09
CA GLY A 101 8.29 -13.98 7.00
C GLY A 101 7.74 -12.56 7.14
N ILE A 102 6.48 -12.48 7.59
CA ILE A 102 5.72 -11.22 7.68
C ILE A 102 6.30 -10.24 8.71
N GLU A 103 6.81 -10.74 9.84
CA GLU A 103 7.38 -9.89 10.89
C GLU A 103 8.66 -9.18 10.43
N SER A 104 9.57 -9.92 9.78
CA SER A 104 10.80 -9.37 9.19
C SER A 104 10.47 -8.33 8.12
N PHE A 105 9.53 -8.65 7.23
CA PHE A 105 9.03 -7.72 6.23
C PHE A 105 8.52 -6.42 6.85
N LEU A 106 7.65 -6.50 7.86
CA LEU A 106 7.07 -5.33 8.52
C LEU A 106 8.12 -4.47 9.23
N LYS A 107 9.11 -5.09 9.88
CA LYS A 107 10.21 -4.36 10.54
C LYS A 107 11.05 -3.58 9.52
N ALA A 108 11.36 -4.19 8.38
CA ALA A 108 12.09 -3.52 7.31
C ALA A 108 11.26 -2.40 6.65
N GLU A 109 9.97 -2.63 6.41
CA GLU A 109 9.08 -1.60 5.85
C GLU A 109 8.88 -0.43 6.81
N GLU A 110 8.82 -0.70 8.12
CA GLU A 110 8.77 0.36 9.14
C GLU A 110 10.00 1.25 9.09
N ALA A 111 11.20 0.67 8.99
CA ALA A 111 12.43 1.44 8.83
C ALA A 111 12.45 2.23 7.50
N LYS A 112 12.08 1.59 6.39
CA LYS A 112 12.08 2.19 5.04
C LYS A 112 11.16 3.39 4.91
N TRP A 113 9.97 3.32 5.51
CA TRP A 113 8.93 4.34 5.36
C TRP A 113 8.81 5.28 6.55
N LYS A 114 9.76 5.22 7.49
CA LYS A 114 9.78 6.11 8.66
C LYS A 114 10.03 7.55 8.22
N CYS A 115 9.19 8.47 8.72
CA CYS A 115 9.40 9.89 8.58
C CYS A 115 10.62 10.30 9.42
N PRO A 116 11.67 10.90 8.84
CA PRO A 116 12.86 11.28 9.60
C PRO A 116 12.62 12.43 10.57
N LYS A 117 11.53 13.20 10.39
CA LYS A 117 11.21 14.36 11.23
C LYS A 117 10.46 13.99 12.52
N CYS A 118 9.42 13.16 12.41
CA CYS A 118 8.53 12.85 13.53
C CYS A 118 8.48 11.35 13.88
N GLY A 119 9.15 10.49 13.12
CA GLY A 119 9.05 9.04 13.30
C GLY A 119 7.75 8.41 12.82
N GLY A 120 6.79 9.19 12.31
CA GLY A 120 5.55 8.72 11.68
C GLY A 120 5.79 8.02 10.34
N VAL A 121 4.74 7.87 9.52
CA VAL A 121 4.81 7.13 8.24
C VAL A 121 4.80 8.07 7.05
N VAL A 122 5.71 7.83 6.09
CA VAL A 122 5.72 8.45 4.77
C VAL A 122 4.92 7.59 3.80
N SER A 123 3.98 8.19 3.06
CA SER A 123 3.17 7.44 2.12
C SER A 123 3.95 7.02 0.87
N CYS A 124 3.78 5.77 0.45
CA CYS A 124 4.32 5.28 -0.82
C CYS A 124 3.72 5.99 -2.05
N HIS A 125 2.52 6.55 -1.96
CA HIS A 125 1.86 7.15 -3.13
C HIS A 125 2.34 8.56 -3.47
N ASN A 126 2.71 9.35 -2.46
CA ASN A 126 3.01 10.77 -2.66
C ASN A 126 4.26 11.26 -1.93
N GLY A 127 4.93 10.40 -1.15
CA GLY A 127 6.15 10.74 -0.45
C GLY A 127 5.98 11.73 0.70
N LEU A 128 4.76 11.90 1.20
CA LEU A 128 4.46 12.84 2.28
C LEU A 128 4.19 12.11 3.59
N CYS A 129 4.63 12.71 4.69
CA CYS A 129 4.17 12.37 6.03
C CYS A 129 2.88 13.15 6.33
N PHE A 130 1.84 12.46 6.77
CA PHE A 130 0.52 13.08 6.98
C PHE A 130 0.45 13.91 8.27
N ASP A 131 1.46 13.79 9.14
CA ASP A 131 1.64 14.66 10.31
C ASP A 131 2.47 15.89 9.98
N CYS A 132 3.58 15.74 9.24
CA CYS A 132 4.50 16.85 8.97
C CYS A 132 4.14 17.69 7.74
N ASP A 133 3.57 17.08 6.69
CA ASP A 133 3.46 17.68 5.36
C ASP A 133 2.01 17.93 4.94
N LEU A 134 1.08 18.09 5.90
CA LEU A 134 -0.35 18.23 5.62
C LEU A 134 -0.66 19.46 4.77
N ASP A 135 0.00 20.60 5.00
CA ASP A 135 -0.17 21.79 4.17
C ASP A 135 0.34 21.61 2.75
N ARG A 136 1.44 20.86 2.58
CA ARG A 136 1.93 20.47 1.25
C ARG A 136 0.93 19.55 0.56
N LEU A 137 0.36 18.58 1.28
CA LEU A 137 -0.68 17.70 0.76
C LEU A 137 -1.91 18.50 0.29
N ARG A 138 -2.35 19.50 1.07
CA ARG A 138 -3.48 20.40 0.71
C ARG A 138 -3.22 21.16 -0.59
N LYS A 139 -1.98 21.59 -0.83
CA LYS A 139 -1.59 22.37 -2.01
C LYS A 139 -1.25 21.52 -3.26
N LYS A 140 -1.16 20.19 -3.13
CA LYS A 140 -0.80 19.31 -4.26
C LYS A 140 -1.90 19.21 -5.30
N LYS A 141 -1.53 19.46 -6.57
CA LYS A 141 -2.41 19.20 -7.74
C LYS A 141 -2.73 17.71 -7.91
N ARG A 142 -1.79 16.81 -7.56
CA ARG A 142 -1.94 15.35 -7.67
C ARG A 142 -1.70 14.68 -6.32
N LEU A 143 -2.79 14.46 -5.57
CA LEU A 143 -2.75 13.98 -4.18
C LEU A 143 -2.09 12.61 -3.97
N TYR A 144 -2.13 11.75 -4.99
CA TYR A 144 -1.61 10.37 -4.93
C TYR A 144 -0.36 10.18 -5.78
N ARG A 145 0.43 11.24 -6.04
CA ARG A 145 1.63 11.14 -6.88
C ARG A 145 2.81 11.83 -6.24
N TRP A 146 3.98 11.24 -6.41
CA TRP A 146 5.25 11.94 -6.22
C TRP A 146 5.35 13.12 -7.17
N ASP A 147 6.04 14.19 -6.74
CA ASP A 147 6.26 15.36 -7.59
C ASP A 147 7.35 15.08 -8.65
N SER A 148 8.36 14.29 -8.30
CA SER A 148 9.38 13.80 -9.23
C SER A 148 8.99 12.44 -9.83
N LYS A 149 9.41 12.22 -11.08
CA LYS A 149 9.44 10.87 -11.66
C LYS A 149 10.52 10.06 -10.93
N GLN A 150 10.32 8.74 -10.89
CA GLN A 150 11.37 7.82 -10.49
C GLN A 150 12.28 7.64 -11.71
N ASP A 151 13.58 7.85 -11.54
CA ASP A 151 14.60 7.59 -12.56
C ASP A 151 14.72 6.10 -12.86
#